data_AF-A0A1F6ETW7-F1
#
_entry.id   AF-A0A1F6ETW7-F1
#
_cell.length_a   1.000
_cell.length_b   1.000
_cell.length_c   1.000
_cell.angle_alpha   90.00
_cell.angle_beta   90.00
_cell.angle_gamma   90.00
#
_symmetry.space_group_name_H-M   'P 1'
#
loop_
_entity.id
_entity.type
_entity.pdbx_description
1 polymer ?
#
loop_
_entity_poly.entity_id
_entity_poly.type
_entity_poly.pdbx_seq_one_letter_code
_entity_poly.pdbx_strand_id
1 'polypeptide(L)'
;MRARIQKISKYAPSIFQGKLDLSSARQSFSLTVEHSVEPTLLRVLLAALALFACAYIYFVGATILNVIARKEAMAETASLTSAVSSLEREYFAASQGLGPDDGARLGLSPVSNTVYLHRPGNAAAATLESNEI
;
A
#
# COMPACT_ATOMS: atom_id res chain seq x y z
N MET A 1 -53.07 60.51 -38.47
CA MET A 1 -53.29 59.07 -38.21
C MET A 1 -51.99 58.32 -38.46
N ARG A 2 -51.38 57.73 -37.43
CA ARG A 2 -50.18 56.89 -37.54
C ARG A 2 -50.41 55.63 -36.69
N ALA A 3 -50.56 54.49 -37.34
CA ALA A 3 -50.66 53.19 -36.69
C ALA A 3 -49.26 52.76 -36.20
N ARG A 4 -49.11 52.52 -34.90
CA ARG A 4 -47.94 51.84 -34.35
C ARG A 4 -48.31 50.40 -34.03
N ILE A 5 -47.84 49.50 -34.87
CA ILE A 5 -47.84 48.06 -34.67
C ILE A 5 -46.78 47.77 -33.59
N GLN A 6 -47.19 47.33 -32.41
CA GLN A 6 -46.27 46.79 -31.41
C GLN A 6 -46.12 45.29 -31.64
N LYS A 7 -44.94 44.91 -32.15
CA LYS A 7 -44.48 43.51 -32.24
C LYS A 7 -44.31 42.96 -30.82
N ILE A 8 -45.15 42.00 -30.42
CA ILE A 8 -44.89 41.17 -29.25
C ILE A 8 -44.13 39.94 -29.75
N SER A 9 -42.81 40.05 -29.83
CA SER A 9 -41.95 38.93 -30.17
C SER A 9 -41.76 38.03 -28.94
N LYS A 10 -42.31 36.82 -29.06
CA LYS A 10 -41.78 35.55 -28.56
C LYS A 10 -40.42 35.66 -27.84
N TYR A 11 -40.44 35.54 -26.51
CA TYR A 11 -39.33 34.98 -25.77
C TYR A 11 -39.88 33.95 -24.79
N ALA A 12 -39.70 32.68 -25.13
CA ALA A 12 -39.91 31.57 -24.22
C ALA A 12 -38.85 31.64 -23.11
N PRO A 13 -39.22 31.59 -21.82
CA PRO A 13 -38.23 31.52 -20.76
C PRO A 13 -37.53 30.15 -20.82
N SER A 14 -36.21 30.23 -21.00
CA SER A 14 -35.26 29.12 -21.01
C SER A 14 -35.40 28.28 -19.73
N ILE A 15 -35.65 26.98 -19.91
CA ILE A 15 -35.74 25.95 -18.86
C ILE A 15 -34.33 25.66 -18.25
N PHE A 16 -33.28 26.33 -18.74
CA PHE A 16 -31.89 26.06 -18.38
C PHE A 16 -31.17 27.23 -17.68
N GLN A 17 -31.90 28.17 -17.07
CA GLN A 17 -31.30 29.08 -16.09
C GLN A 17 -31.33 28.47 -14.69
N GLY A 18 -30.63 27.34 -14.52
CA GLY A 18 -30.26 26.82 -13.22
C GLY A 18 -29.19 27.72 -12.60
N LYS A 19 -29.60 28.82 -11.98
CA LYS A 19 -28.74 29.57 -11.06
C LYS A 19 -28.61 28.75 -9.78
N LEU A 20 -27.45 28.12 -9.58
CA LEU A 20 -27.07 27.62 -8.26
C LEU A 20 -26.75 28.83 -7.39
N ASP A 21 -27.78 29.40 -6.79
CA ASP A 21 -27.68 30.56 -5.92
C ASP A 21 -27.18 30.10 -4.54
N LEU A 22 -25.87 29.93 -4.43
CA LEU A 22 -25.15 29.63 -3.18
C LEU A 22 -25.16 30.81 -2.18
N SER A 23 -25.84 31.92 -2.51
CA SER A 23 -26.01 33.09 -1.64
C SER A 23 -27.07 32.88 -0.54
N SER A 24 -27.93 31.86 -0.67
CA SER A 24 -28.98 31.54 0.30
C SER A 24 -28.46 30.94 1.62
N ALA A 25 -27.17 30.62 1.71
CA ALA A 25 -26.58 30.09 2.95
C ALA A 25 -26.34 31.16 4.04
N ARG A 26 -26.62 32.46 3.80
CA ARG A 26 -26.18 33.51 4.72
C ARG A 26 -27.25 34.38 5.39
N GLN A 27 -28.52 34.44 4.96
CA GLN A 27 -29.46 35.38 5.59
C GLN A 27 -30.93 34.95 5.53
N SER A 28 -31.43 34.37 6.63
CA SER A 28 -32.75 34.73 7.21
C SER A 28 -32.96 34.01 8.54
N PHE A 29 -32.53 34.62 9.64
CA PHE A 29 -33.14 34.35 10.95
C PHE A 29 -33.30 35.68 11.68
N SER A 30 -34.44 36.32 11.43
CA SER A 30 -35.02 37.34 12.28
C SER A 30 -36.36 36.79 12.75
N LEU A 31 -36.62 36.89 14.05
CA LEU A 31 -37.77 36.41 14.82
C LEU A 31 -37.62 35.07 15.57
N THR A 32 -36.58 34.93 16.41
CA THR A 32 -36.68 34.26 17.73
C THR A 32 -35.40 34.48 18.53
N VAL A 33 -35.34 35.61 19.25
CA VAL A 33 -34.34 35.87 20.29
C VAL A 33 -34.74 35.08 21.53
N GLU A 34 -34.62 33.76 21.50
CA GLU A 34 -34.84 32.94 22.70
C GLU A 34 -33.87 31.76 22.88
N HIS A 35 -33.16 31.29 21.84
CA HIS A 35 -32.17 30.21 21.98
C HIS A 35 -30.85 30.52 21.24
N SER A 36 -29.96 31.27 21.89
CA SER A 36 -28.60 31.56 21.36
C SER A 36 -27.70 30.30 21.25
N VAL A 37 -28.10 29.20 21.91
CA VAL A 37 -27.36 27.93 21.95
C VAL A 37 -27.55 27.06 20.70
N GLU A 38 -28.73 27.10 20.06
CA GLU A 38 -29.05 26.28 18.88
C GLU A 38 -28.11 26.48 17.68
N PRO A 39 -27.82 27.72 17.21
CA PRO A 39 -26.94 27.89 16.05
C PRO A 39 -25.50 27.48 16.35
N THR A 40 -25.09 27.58 17.62
CA THR A 40 -23.75 27.18 18.07
C THR A 40 -23.63 25.66 18.10
N LEU A 41 -24.65 24.97 18.61
CA LEU A 41 -24.71 23.51 18.63
C LEU A 41 -24.72 22.92 17.21
N LEU A 42 -25.50 23.50 16.29
CA LEU A 42 -25.52 23.07 14.89
C LEU A 42 -24.16 23.26 14.21
N ARG A 43 -23.46 24.37 14.45
CA ARG A 43 -22.10 24.58 13.91
C ARG A 43 -21.09 23.58 14.45
N VAL A 44 -21.15 23.28 15.75
CA VAL A 44 -20.28 22.26 16.36
C VAL A 44 -20.58 20.88 15.78
N LEU A 45 -21.85 20.52 15.61
CA LEU A 45 -22.25 19.26 14.99
C LEU A 45 -21.73 19.15 13.55
N LEU A 46 -21.86 20.23 12.77
CA LEU A 46 -21.41 20.26 11.38
C LEU A 46 -19.86 20.19 11.30
N ALA A 47 -19.16 20.88 12.19
CA ALA A 47 -17.70 20.79 12.30
C ALA A 47 -17.24 19.38 12.71
N ALA A 48 -17.92 18.75 13.67
CA ALA A 48 -17.64 17.38 14.08
C ALA A 48 -17.89 16.39 12.93
N LEU A 49 -18.98 16.55 12.19
CA LEU A 49 -19.29 15.71 11.02
C LEU A 49 -18.20 15.86 9.95
N ALA A 50 -17.78 17.09 9.65
CA ALA A 50 -16.69 17.34 8.70
C ALA A 50 -15.36 16.72 9.18
N LEU A 51 -15.05 16.86 10.47
CA LEU A 51 -13.86 16.24 11.06
C LEU A 51 -13.89 14.72 10.92
N PHE A 52 -15.03 14.08 11.23
CA PHE A 52 -15.18 12.63 11.07
C PHE A 52 -15.08 12.19 9.61
N ALA A 53 -15.66 12.96 8.68
CA ALA A 53 -15.54 12.68 7.26
C ALA A 53 -14.07 12.74 6.80
N CYS A 54 -13.32 13.77 7.19
CA CYS A 54 -11.90 13.90 6.90
C CYS A 54 -11.08 12.77 7.55
N ALA A 55 -11.34 12.45 8.82
CA ALA A 55 -10.66 11.37 9.52
C ALA A 55 -10.92 10.01 8.86
N TYR A 56 -12.16 9.75 8.41
CA TYR A 56 -12.52 8.54 7.69
C TYR A 56 -11.74 8.42 6.37
N ILE A 57 -11.74 9.48 5.56
CA ILE A 57 -11.00 9.48 4.27
C ILE A 57 -9.51 9.25 4.51
N TYR A 58 -8.93 9.94 5.50
CA TYR A 58 -7.52 9.76 5.87
C TYR A 58 -7.23 8.33 6.32
N PHE A 59 -8.06 7.76 7.20
CA PHE A 59 -7.87 6.41 7.72
C PHE A 59 -7.99 5.35 6.64
N VAL A 60 -8.99 5.45 5.76
CA VAL A 60 -9.16 4.55 4.62
C VAL A 60 -7.97 4.67 3.67
N GLY A 61 -7.55 5.88 3.33
CA GLY A 61 -6.38 6.12 2.47
C GLY A 61 -5.10 5.52 3.06
N ALA A 62 -4.82 5.79 4.33
CA ALA A 62 -3.66 5.25 5.04
C ALA A 62 -3.70 3.71 5.10
N THR A 63 -4.88 3.13 5.33
CA THR A 63 -5.05 1.68 5.35
C THR A 63 -4.75 1.06 3.98
N ILE A 64 -5.25 1.66 2.90
CA ILE A 64 -4.97 1.18 1.53
C ILE A 64 -3.47 1.25 1.24
N LEU A 65 -2.82 2.37 1.53
CA LEU A 65 -1.37 2.53 1.31
C LEU A 65 -0.56 1.50 2.12
N ASN A 66 -0.92 1.28 3.38
CA ASN A 66 -0.25 0.29 4.23
C ASN A 66 -0.43 -1.14 3.69
N VAL A 67 -1.62 -1.48 3.18
CA VAL A 67 -1.87 -2.79 2.55
C VAL A 67 -1.05 -2.95 1.27
N ILE A 68 -0.93 -1.90 0.45
CA ILE A 68 -0.11 -1.93 -0.78
C ILE A 68 1.36 -2.13 -0.43
N ALA A 69 1.91 -1.33 0.49
CA ALA A 69 3.29 -1.44 0.92
C ALA A 69 3.61 -2.83 1.49
N ARG A 70 2.69 -3.40 2.29
CA ARG A 70 2.84 -4.77 2.79
C ARG A 70 2.87 -5.81 1.67
N LYS A 71 2.01 -5.65 0.66
CA LYS A 71 1.98 -6.58 -0.50
C LYS A 71 3.25 -6.48 -1.32
N GLU A 72 3.76 -5.27 -1.54
CA GLU A 72 5.00 -5.03 -2.27
C GLU A 72 6.20 -5.66 -1.55
N ALA A 73 6.33 -5.42 -0.24
CA ALA A 73 7.37 -6.04 0.57
C ALA A 73 7.30 -7.58 0.56
N MET A 74 6.09 -8.16 0.58
CA MET A 74 5.92 -9.61 0.46
C MET A 74 6.35 -10.14 -0.90
N ALA A 75 6.02 -9.43 -1.98
CA ALA A 75 6.42 -9.82 -3.34
C ALA A 75 7.95 -9.73 -3.52
N GLU A 76 8.57 -8.67 -3.00
CA GLU A 76 10.03 -8.50 -3.03
C GLU A 76 10.73 -9.60 -2.22
N THR A 77 10.23 -9.91 -1.03
CA THR A 77 10.77 -11.00 -0.20
C THR A 77 10.69 -12.35 -0.92
N ALA A 78 9.57 -12.64 -1.58
CA ALA A 78 9.40 -13.87 -2.36
C ALA A 78 10.36 -13.93 -3.56
N SER A 79 10.59 -12.80 -4.22
CA SER A 79 11.56 -12.69 -5.32
C SER A 79 12.99 -12.93 -4.84
N LEU A 80 13.40 -12.27 -3.75
CA LEU A 80 14.73 -12.45 -3.17
C LEU A 80 14.97 -13.88 -2.71
N THR A 81 13.98 -14.49 -2.04
CA THR A 81 14.06 -15.89 -1.60
C THR A 81 14.27 -16.82 -2.79
N SER A 82 13.54 -16.60 -3.88
CA SER A 82 13.68 -17.40 -5.10
C SER A 82 15.06 -17.23 -5.75
N ALA A 83 15.59 -16.00 -5.76
CA ALA A 83 16.93 -15.73 -6.26
C ALA A 83 18.01 -16.43 -5.42
N VAL A 84 17.90 -16.37 -4.09
CA VAL A 84 18.81 -17.08 -3.17
C VAL A 84 18.75 -18.59 -3.41
N SER A 85 17.55 -19.19 -3.46
CA SER A 85 17.42 -20.62 -3.73
C SER A 85 17.98 -21.05 -5.09
N SER A 86 17.89 -20.19 -6.11
CA SER A 86 18.54 -20.45 -7.40
C SER A 86 20.05 -20.44 -7.26
N LEU A 87 20.61 -19.46 -6.54
CA LEU A 87 22.04 -19.32 -6.34
C LEU A 87 22.62 -20.46 -5.49
N GLU A 88 21.90 -20.90 -4.47
CA GLU A 88 22.26 -22.07 -3.67
C GLU A 88 22.32 -23.33 -4.54
N ARG A 89 21.32 -23.53 -5.41
CA ARG A 89 21.32 -24.67 -6.32
C ARG A 89 22.52 -24.64 -7.27
N GLU A 90 22.82 -23.48 -7.82
CA GLU A 90 23.97 -23.28 -8.71
C GLU A 90 25.30 -23.50 -7.98
N TYR A 91 25.43 -22.97 -6.76
CA TYR A 91 26.58 -23.20 -5.90
C TYR A 91 26.76 -24.68 -5.57
N PHE A 92 25.69 -25.38 -5.20
CA PHE A 92 25.77 -26.81 -4.91
C PHE A 92 26.17 -27.61 -6.15
N ALA A 93 25.60 -27.30 -7.32
CA ALA A 93 25.99 -27.95 -8.58
C ALA A 93 27.46 -27.70 -8.93
N ALA A 94 27.95 -26.45 -8.76
CA ALA A 94 29.34 -26.12 -8.98
C ALA A 94 30.28 -26.81 -7.97
N SER A 95 29.88 -26.89 -6.71
CA SER A 95 30.67 -27.51 -5.64
C SER A 95 30.81 -29.03 -5.79
N GLN A 96 29.80 -29.71 -6.33
CA GLN A 96 29.87 -31.15 -6.63
C GLN A 96 30.90 -31.47 -7.71
N GLY A 97 31.21 -30.51 -8.58
CA GLY A 97 32.23 -30.64 -9.62
C GLY A 97 33.66 -30.44 -9.13
N LEU A 98 33.87 -30.00 -7.88
CA LEU A 98 35.21 -29.72 -7.34
C LEU A 98 35.81 -30.99 -6.73
N GLY A 99 36.80 -31.55 -7.43
CA GLY A 99 37.59 -32.69 -6.98
C GLY A 99 39.00 -32.31 -6.52
N PRO A 100 39.73 -33.23 -5.84
CA PRO A 100 41.14 -33.05 -5.52
C PRO A 100 42.01 -32.82 -6.77
N ASP A 101 41.59 -33.38 -7.91
CA ASP A 101 42.23 -33.20 -9.21
C ASP A 101 42.15 -31.76 -9.73
N ASP A 102 41.10 -31.01 -9.40
CA ASP A 102 40.99 -29.59 -9.74
C ASP A 102 41.99 -28.75 -8.94
N GLY A 103 42.24 -29.13 -7.69
CA GLY A 103 43.28 -28.52 -6.86
C GLY A 103 44.67 -28.71 -7.48
N ALA A 104 44.97 -29.91 -7.97
CA ALA A 104 46.23 -30.19 -8.66
C ALA A 104 46.38 -29.36 -9.96
N ARG A 105 45.30 -29.13 -10.70
CA ARG A 105 45.30 -28.28 -11.91
C ARG A 105 45.53 -26.79 -11.61
N LEU A 106 45.15 -26.34 -10.41
CA LEU A 106 45.40 -24.98 -9.91
C LEU A 106 46.81 -24.82 -9.30
N GLY A 107 47.65 -25.86 -9.34
CA GLY A 107 48.99 -25.83 -8.76
C GLY A 107 49.02 -25.96 -7.24
N LEU A 108 47.90 -26.38 -6.62
CA LEU A 108 47.81 -26.59 -5.18
C LEU A 108 48.37 -27.99 -4.85
N SER A 109 49.25 -28.05 -3.84
CA SER A 109 49.77 -29.30 -3.29
C SER A 109 48.82 -29.85 -2.22
N PRO A 110 48.58 -31.17 -2.16
CA PRO A 110 47.81 -31.77 -1.08
C PRO A 110 48.48 -31.47 0.27
N VAL A 111 47.68 -30.99 1.23
CA VAL A 111 48.15 -30.70 2.60
C VAL A 111 48.25 -32.03 3.36
N SER A 112 49.47 -32.41 3.73
CA SER A 112 49.78 -33.68 4.40
C SER A 112 49.44 -33.72 5.90
N ASN A 113 49.15 -32.57 6.51
CA ASN A 113 48.83 -32.44 7.94
C ASN A 113 47.52 -31.65 8.12
N THR A 114 46.39 -32.30 7.85
CA THR A 114 45.06 -31.74 8.14
C THR A 114 44.59 -32.19 9.52
N VAL A 115 44.48 -31.24 10.45
CA VAL A 115 43.84 -31.44 11.75
C VAL A 115 42.36 -31.16 11.58
N TYR A 116 41.54 -32.21 11.50
CA TYR A 116 40.08 -32.08 11.46
C TYR A 116 39.56 -31.73 12.85
N LEU A 117 39.18 -30.47 13.04
CA LEU A 117 38.52 -30.02 14.27
C LEU A 117 37.03 -30.32 14.18
N HIS A 118 36.58 -31.32 14.93
CA HIS A 118 35.16 -31.66 15.03
C HIS A 118 34.43 -30.55 15.82
N ARG A 119 33.57 -29.79 15.13
CA ARG A 119 32.60 -28.90 15.77
C ARG A 119 31.29 -29.70 15.97
N PRO A 120 30.82 -29.94 17.21
CA PRO A 120 29.52 -30.56 17.44
C PRO A 120 28.43 -29.51 17.14
N GLY A 121 28.07 -29.37 15.86
CA GLY A 121 26.80 -28.76 15.45
C GLY A 121 25.67 -29.76 15.62
N ASN A 122 24.44 -29.27 15.81
CA ASN A 122 23.23 -29.99 16.18
C ASN A 122 22.73 -31.00 15.11
N ALA A 123 23.59 -31.94 14.69
CA ALA A 123 23.34 -32.97 13.68
C ALA A 123 22.82 -34.29 14.28
N ALA A 124 22.52 -34.32 15.58
CA ALA A 124 22.00 -35.50 16.29
C ALA A 124 20.57 -35.92 15.89
N ALA A 125 19.94 -35.24 14.92
CA ALA A 125 18.59 -35.58 14.44
C ALA A 125 18.60 -36.40 13.13
N ALA A 126 19.75 -36.61 12.48
CA ALA A 126 19.85 -37.51 11.33
C ALA A 126 20.40 -38.86 11.80
N THR A 127 19.51 -39.71 12.31
CA THR A 127 19.77 -41.13 12.54
C THR A 127 20.23 -41.78 11.24
N LEU A 128 21.53 -42.02 11.12
CA LEU A 128 22.08 -42.99 10.19
C LEU A 128 21.70 -44.38 10.74
N GLU A 129 20.67 -45.00 10.17
CA GLU A 129 20.49 -46.44 10.34
C GLU A 129 21.70 -47.13 9.72
N SER A 130 22.49 -47.74 10.60
CA SER A 130 23.58 -48.64 10.27
C SER A 130 23.01 -49.86 9.53
N ASN A 131 23.23 -49.92 8.23
CA ASN A 131 23.03 -51.14 7.45
C ASN A 131 24.25 -52.03 7.67
N GLU A 132 24.17 -52.94 8.64
CA GLU A 132 25.17 -54.00 8.81
C GLU A 132 24.83 -55.18 7.87
N ILE A 133 25.85 -55.58 7.09
CA ILE A 133 25.91 -56.84 6.32
C ILE A 133 26.62 -57.88 7.19
#